data_AF-A0A1G9TAT9-F1
#
_entry.id   AF-A0A1G9TAT9-F1
#
_cell.length_a   1.000
_cell.length_b   1.000
_cell.length_c   1.000
_cell.angle_alpha   90.00
_cell.angle_beta   90.00
_cell.angle_gamma   90.00
#
_symmetry.space_group_name_H-M   'P 1'
#
loop_
_entity.id
_entity.type
_entity.pdbx_description
1 polymer ?
#
loop_
_entity_poly.entity_id
_entity_poly.type
_entity_poly.pdbx_seq_one_letter_code
_entity_poly.pdbx_strand_id
1 'polypeptide(L)'
;MFDAPPDAWYIWVSVALASVAVAGVATELPSRPAPDAAAAADTVDAVAGSTYASAGEHPLDADRVRLRPHRLALRTDGETSHATFAFGPVVPVGDDPALARVARGVPPGRAFGSVTAFEAAIEAARERASDAGWRPVTDRLVVRHLEWGEVDVTLVDA
;
A
#
# COMPACT_ATOMS: atom_id res chain seq x y z
N MET A 1 -29.46 -77.29 -40.84
CA MET A 1 -30.17 -77.50 -39.56
C MET A 1 -30.19 -76.14 -38.87
N PHE A 2 -31.37 -75.49 -38.87
CA PHE A 2 -31.82 -74.30 -38.12
C PHE A 2 -30.85 -73.09 -38.10
N ASP A 3 -31.09 -72.04 -38.89
CA ASP A 3 -32.17 -71.05 -38.75
C ASP A 3 -32.16 -70.37 -37.37
N ALA A 4 -31.53 -69.20 -37.32
CA ALA A 4 -31.97 -67.98 -36.63
C ALA A 4 -30.78 -67.01 -36.43
N PRO A 5 -30.75 -65.84 -37.09
CA PRO A 5 -30.32 -64.61 -36.45
C PRO A 5 -31.52 -64.11 -35.62
N PRO A 6 -31.47 -64.13 -34.28
CA PRO A 6 -32.48 -63.44 -33.50
C PRO A 6 -32.27 -61.93 -33.68
N ASP A 7 -33.31 -61.29 -34.23
CA ASP A 7 -33.69 -59.92 -33.96
C ASP A 7 -32.57 -58.87 -34.00
N ALA A 8 -32.33 -58.33 -35.20
CA ALA A 8 -31.78 -56.99 -35.39
C ALA A 8 -32.82 -55.91 -34.97
N TRP A 9 -33.35 -56.02 -33.74
CA TRP A 9 -34.42 -55.22 -33.17
C TRP A 9 -34.00 -54.51 -31.87
N TYR A 10 -32.78 -53.96 -31.87
CA TYR A 10 -32.38 -52.90 -30.94
C TYR A 10 -31.91 -51.72 -31.80
N ILE A 11 -32.86 -51.06 -32.46
CA ILE A 11 -33.42 -49.78 -32.00
C ILE A 11 -32.29 -48.85 -31.56
N TRP A 12 -31.89 -48.04 -32.54
CA TRP A 12 -31.13 -46.81 -32.44
C TRP A 12 -31.78 -45.80 -31.47
N VAL A 13 -31.70 -46.06 -30.16
CA VAL A 13 -31.94 -45.06 -29.12
C VAL A 13 -30.78 -45.11 -28.13
N SER A 14 -29.72 -44.40 -28.46
CA SER A 14 -28.71 -43.96 -27.50
C SER A 14 -28.41 -42.47 -27.70
N VAL A 15 -29.48 -41.65 -27.65
CA VAL A 15 -29.38 -40.22 -27.33
C VAL A 15 -29.60 -40.08 -25.83
N ALA A 16 -28.69 -40.65 -25.03
CA ALA A 16 -28.61 -40.34 -23.61
C ALA A 16 -27.65 -39.16 -23.47
N LEU A 17 -28.29 -37.99 -23.46
CA LEU A 17 -27.80 -36.65 -23.18
C LEU A 17 -26.86 -36.61 -21.97
N ALA A 18 -25.57 -36.93 -22.14
CA ALA A 18 -24.55 -36.67 -21.13
C ALA A 18 -24.01 -35.24 -21.33
N SER A 19 -24.87 -34.24 -21.13
CA SER A 19 -24.40 -32.87 -20.91
C SER A 19 -23.72 -32.83 -19.54
N VAL A 20 -22.42 -33.10 -19.52
CA VAL A 20 -21.57 -32.82 -18.36
C VAL A 20 -21.51 -31.30 -18.23
N ALA A 21 -22.26 -30.75 -17.29
CA ALA A 21 -22.07 -29.38 -16.85
C ALA A 21 -20.72 -29.31 -16.11
N VAL A 22 -19.68 -28.85 -16.78
CA VAL A 22 -18.43 -28.47 -16.12
C VAL A 22 -18.72 -27.17 -15.38
N ALA A 23 -19.09 -27.28 -14.11
CA ALA A 23 -19.10 -26.14 -13.20
C ALA A 23 -17.64 -25.71 -12.98
N GLY A 24 -17.18 -24.74 -13.76
CA GLY A 24 -15.89 -24.11 -13.54
C GLY A 24 -15.91 -23.40 -12.20
N VAL A 25 -15.14 -23.90 -11.23
CA VAL A 25 -14.83 -23.15 -10.02
C VAL A 25 -13.97 -21.98 -10.46
N ALA A 26 -14.56 -20.80 -10.61
CA ALA A 26 -13.81 -19.57 -10.74
C ALA A 26 -13.14 -19.32 -9.40
N THR A 27 -11.92 -19.83 -9.21
CA THR A 27 -11.05 -19.33 -8.16
C THR A 27 -10.73 -17.89 -8.55
N GLU A 28 -11.34 -16.93 -7.84
CA GLU A 28 -10.97 -15.52 -7.95
C GLU A 28 -9.47 -15.41 -7.67
N LEU A 29 -8.67 -15.34 -8.73
CA LEU A 29 -7.26 -15.01 -8.61
C LEU A 29 -7.20 -13.59 -8.03
N PRO A 30 -6.30 -13.32 -7.07
CA PRO A 30 -6.14 -11.97 -6.54
C PRO A 30 -5.92 -11.02 -7.71
N SER A 31 -6.87 -10.11 -7.93
CA SER A 31 -6.87 -9.19 -9.08
C SER A 31 -5.91 -8.02 -8.91
N ARG A 32 -5.18 -7.98 -7.78
CA ARG A 32 -4.22 -6.94 -7.42
C ARG A 32 -2.86 -7.54 -7.07
N PRO A 33 -1.76 -6.87 -7.45
CA PRO A 33 -0.42 -7.25 -7.01
C PRO A 33 -0.33 -7.33 -5.48
N ALA A 34 0.59 -8.16 -4.98
CA ALA A 34 0.92 -8.19 -3.57
C ALA A 34 1.43 -6.81 -3.10
N PRO A 35 1.08 -6.34 -1.89
CA PRO A 35 1.57 -5.05 -1.40
C PRO A 35 3.10 -5.08 -1.22
N ASP A 36 3.80 -4.12 -1.80
CA ASP A 36 5.27 -4.02 -1.69
C ASP A 36 5.68 -2.89 -0.75
N ALA A 37 5.80 -3.21 0.55
CA ALA A 37 6.27 -2.24 1.53
C ALA A 37 7.77 -1.92 1.38
N ALA A 38 8.57 -2.81 0.78
CA ALA A 38 10.01 -2.62 0.62
C ALA A 38 10.29 -1.55 -0.43
N ALA A 39 9.63 -1.60 -1.59
CA ALA A 39 9.76 -0.57 -2.63
C ALA A 39 9.34 0.83 -2.14
N ALA A 40 8.30 0.90 -1.32
CA ALA A 40 7.89 2.14 -0.67
C ALA A 40 8.93 2.64 0.35
N ALA A 41 9.54 1.74 1.14
CA ALA A 41 10.63 2.09 2.06
C ALA A 41 11.87 2.58 1.33
N ASP A 42 12.26 1.95 0.23
CA ASP A 42 13.40 2.37 -0.59
C ASP A 42 13.22 3.80 -1.13
N THR A 43 11.99 4.18 -1.47
CA THR A 43 11.67 5.56 -1.87
C THR A 43 11.85 6.54 -0.71
N VAL A 44 11.40 6.16 0.50
CA VAL A 44 11.62 6.97 1.70
C VAL A 44 13.12 7.13 1.97
N ASP A 45 13.87 6.02 1.94
CA ASP A 45 15.29 6.00 2.23
C ASP A 45 16.11 6.78 1.19
N ALA A 46 15.73 6.73 -0.09
CA ALA A 46 16.36 7.52 -1.14
C ALA A 46 16.18 9.04 -0.93
N VAL A 47 15.02 9.46 -0.42
CA VAL A 47 14.74 10.88 -0.12
C VAL A 47 15.38 11.29 1.20
N ALA A 48 15.27 10.47 2.24
CA ALA A 48 15.81 10.75 3.57
C ALA A 48 17.35 10.72 3.62
N GLY A 49 17.99 9.90 2.80
CA GLY A 49 19.45 9.85 2.68
C GLY A 49 20.06 10.93 1.78
N SER A 50 19.24 11.84 1.24
CA SER A 50 19.71 12.88 0.33
C SER A 50 20.44 14.01 1.08
N THR A 51 21.53 14.52 0.51
CA THR A 51 22.31 15.63 1.10
C THR A 51 21.59 16.97 1.04
N TYR A 52 20.55 17.09 0.23
CA TYR A 52 19.83 18.34 -0.01
C TYR A 52 18.33 18.10 0.12
N ALA A 53 17.57 19.20 0.29
CA ALA A 53 16.12 19.12 0.26
C ALA A 53 15.62 18.40 -1.00
N SER A 54 14.82 17.36 -0.80
CA SER A 54 14.41 16.42 -1.84
C SER A 54 12.95 15.98 -1.61
N ALA A 55 12.31 15.50 -2.65
CA ALA A 55 10.96 14.95 -2.57
C ALA A 55 10.82 13.76 -3.49
N GLY A 56 9.95 12.83 -3.10
CA GLY A 56 9.65 11.63 -3.87
C GLY A 56 8.19 11.25 -3.70
N GLU A 57 7.67 10.53 -4.69
CA GLU A 57 6.35 9.91 -4.62
C GLU A 57 6.47 8.44 -5.00
N HIS A 58 5.67 7.59 -4.37
CA HIS A 58 5.60 6.16 -4.68
C HIS A 58 4.13 5.71 -4.71
N PRO A 59 3.62 5.13 -5.81
CA PRO A 59 2.28 4.54 -5.81
C PRO A 59 2.14 3.46 -4.73
N LEU A 60 0.99 3.37 -4.06
CA LEU A 60 0.74 2.36 -3.04
C LEU A 60 -0.32 1.36 -3.50
N ASP A 61 0.11 0.14 -3.81
CA ASP A 61 -0.78 -0.98 -4.12
C ASP A 61 -1.30 -1.65 -2.83
N ALA A 62 -2.05 -0.90 -2.02
CA ALA A 62 -2.61 -1.38 -0.75
C ALA A 62 -3.91 -0.67 -0.36
N ASP A 63 -4.78 -1.35 0.39
CA ASP A 63 -6.03 -0.76 0.90
C ASP A 63 -5.79 0.00 2.21
N ARG A 64 -4.79 -0.44 2.99
CA ARG A 64 -4.46 0.14 4.29
C ARG A 64 -2.96 0.29 4.46
N VAL A 65 -2.57 1.39 5.08
CA VAL A 65 -1.20 1.68 5.50
C VAL A 65 -1.14 1.88 7.00
N ARG A 66 -0.03 1.44 7.59
CA ARG A 66 0.35 1.80 8.95
C ARG A 66 1.77 2.35 8.91
N LEU A 67 1.88 3.65 9.10
CA LEU A 67 3.13 4.38 9.04
C LEU A 67 3.58 4.75 10.46
N ARG A 68 4.82 4.39 10.81
CA ARG A 68 5.46 4.69 12.08
C ARG A 68 6.82 5.35 11.83
N PRO A 69 7.45 5.99 12.84
CA PRO A 69 8.70 6.73 12.62
C PRO A 69 9.88 5.91 12.04
N HIS A 70 9.87 4.59 12.18
CA HIS A 70 10.97 3.72 11.72
C HIS A 70 10.53 2.63 10.72
N ARG A 71 9.24 2.53 10.42
CA ARG A 71 8.72 1.43 9.60
C ARG A 71 7.39 1.78 8.96
N LEU A 72 7.10 1.12 7.84
CA LEU A 72 5.76 1.05 7.30
C LEU A 72 5.25 -0.39 7.22
N ALA A 73 3.95 -0.52 7.17
CA ALA A 73 3.28 -1.74 6.79
C ALA A 73 2.14 -1.41 5.83
N LEU A 74 1.96 -2.25 4.83
CA LEU A 74 0.91 -2.19 3.83
C LEU A 74 0.03 -3.43 3.94
N ARG A 75 -1.27 -3.27 3.75
CA ARG A 75 -2.22 -4.38 3.83
C ARG A 75 -3.27 -4.28 2.73
N THR A 76 -3.50 -5.41 2.08
CA THR A 76 -4.64 -5.68 1.19
C THR A 76 -5.58 -6.69 1.85
N ASP A 77 -6.70 -7.02 1.21
CA ASP A 77 -7.74 -7.92 1.74
C ASP A 77 -7.23 -9.32 2.16
N GLY A 78 -6.06 -9.76 1.69
CA GLY A 78 -5.48 -11.07 2.02
C GLY A 78 -4.03 -11.09 2.47
N GLU A 79 -3.29 -9.97 2.35
CA GLU A 79 -1.84 -9.96 2.56
C GLU A 79 -1.37 -8.72 3.33
N THR A 80 -0.28 -8.87 4.09
CA THR A 80 0.37 -7.76 4.79
C THR A 80 1.87 -7.81 4.54
N SER A 81 2.41 -6.71 4.04
CA SER A 81 3.84 -6.51 3.84
C SER A 81 4.35 -5.44 4.82
N HIS A 82 5.60 -5.54 5.23
CA HIS A 82 6.21 -4.59 6.16
C HIS A 82 7.67 -4.35 5.82
N ALA A 83 8.13 -3.12 6.05
CA ALA A 83 9.51 -2.72 5.84
C ALA A 83 9.94 -1.72 6.92
N THR A 84 11.23 -1.72 7.23
CA THR A 84 11.87 -0.78 8.17
C THR A 84 12.69 0.20 7.35
N PHE A 85 12.69 1.46 7.74
CA PHE A 85 13.50 2.49 7.09
C PHE A 85 14.97 2.37 7.52
N ALA A 86 15.89 2.55 6.58
CA ALA A 86 17.31 2.69 6.86
C ALA A 86 17.65 4.07 7.43
N PHE A 87 16.91 5.11 7.02
CA PHE A 87 17.07 6.49 7.49
C PHE A 87 15.86 6.92 8.32
N GLY A 88 16.11 7.56 9.46
CA GLY A 88 15.04 8.00 10.34
C GLY A 88 15.53 8.54 11.69
N PRO A 89 14.59 8.87 12.60
CA PRO A 89 13.15 8.69 12.47
C PRO A 89 12.48 9.65 11.50
N VAL A 90 11.62 9.13 10.62
CA VAL A 90 10.75 9.96 9.76
C VAL A 90 9.59 10.54 10.58
N VAL A 91 8.87 11.49 9.98
CA VAL A 91 7.67 12.11 10.56
C VAL A 91 6.44 11.71 9.76
N PRO A 92 5.63 10.77 10.27
CA PRO A 92 4.36 10.42 9.67
C PRO A 92 3.39 11.61 9.81
N VAL A 93 3.00 12.21 8.68
CA VAL A 93 2.15 13.40 8.63
C VAL A 93 0.79 13.12 9.29
N GLY A 94 0.14 12.03 8.86
CA GLY A 94 -1.20 11.69 9.33
C GLY A 94 -2.22 12.78 9.02
N ASP A 95 -3.09 13.09 9.97
CA ASP A 95 -4.20 14.03 9.77
C ASP A 95 -3.81 15.50 10.04
N ASP A 96 -2.53 15.82 10.19
CA ASP A 96 -2.07 17.20 10.44
C ASP A 96 -2.06 18.02 9.14
N PRO A 97 -2.96 19.01 8.97
CA PRO A 97 -3.09 19.74 7.72
C PRO A 97 -1.90 20.67 7.43
N ALA A 98 -1.20 21.14 8.47
CA ALA A 98 -0.05 22.01 8.29
C ALA A 98 1.16 21.21 7.80
N LEU A 99 1.43 20.06 8.42
CA LEU A 99 2.46 19.12 7.96
C LEU A 99 2.14 18.56 6.56
N ALA A 100 0.88 18.24 6.26
CA ALA A 100 0.48 17.76 4.94
C ALA A 100 0.75 18.80 3.84
N ARG A 101 0.52 20.08 4.13
CA ARG A 101 0.89 21.17 3.21
C ARG A 101 2.40 21.25 2.99
N VAL A 102 3.21 21.08 4.04
CA VAL A 102 4.68 21.09 3.91
C VAL A 102 5.16 19.89 3.12
N ALA A 103 4.63 18.70 3.38
CA ALA A 103 4.93 17.50 2.59
C ALA A 103 4.63 17.71 1.10
N ARG A 104 3.55 18.43 0.77
CA ARG A 104 3.18 18.82 -0.61
C ARG A 104 3.91 20.05 -1.16
N GLY A 105 4.80 20.67 -0.38
CA GLY A 105 5.79 21.64 -0.88
C GLY A 105 5.52 23.08 -0.49
N VAL A 106 4.54 23.34 0.38
CA VAL A 106 4.40 24.65 1.01
C VAL A 106 5.62 24.88 1.91
N PRO A 107 6.35 25.99 1.77
CA PRO A 107 7.47 26.30 2.67
C PRO A 107 7.00 26.31 4.13
N PRO A 108 7.78 25.75 5.07
CA PRO A 108 7.35 25.59 6.46
C PRO A 108 7.05 26.94 7.13
N GLY A 109 7.79 28.02 6.82
CA GLY A 109 7.45 29.37 7.31
C GLY A 109 6.12 29.97 6.80
N ARG A 110 5.49 29.36 5.79
CA ARG A 110 4.10 29.69 5.37
C ARG A 110 3.06 28.77 6.01
N ALA A 111 3.46 27.63 6.55
CA ALA A 111 2.59 26.68 7.24
C ALA A 111 2.61 26.81 8.74
N PHE A 112 3.74 27.26 9.28
CA PHE A 112 3.99 27.46 10.68
C PHE A 112 4.44 28.90 10.88
N GLY A 113 3.93 29.54 11.94
CA GLY A 113 4.31 30.92 12.28
C GLY A 113 5.72 31.03 12.87
N SER A 114 6.35 29.92 13.25
CA SER A 114 7.69 29.87 13.82
C SER A 114 8.31 28.47 13.68
N VAL A 115 9.64 28.39 13.81
CA VAL A 115 10.38 27.12 13.83
C VAL A 115 9.95 26.27 15.02
N THR A 116 9.77 26.85 16.21
CA THR A 116 9.31 26.14 17.41
C THR A 116 7.93 25.50 17.24
N ALA A 117 7.02 26.15 16.51
CA ALA A 117 5.71 25.56 16.22
C ALA A 117 5.81 24.34 15.29
N PHE A 118 6.78 24.35 14.37
CA PHE A 118 7.04 23.23 13.48
C PHE A 118 7.71 22.06 14.21
N GLU A 119 8.69 22.32 15.07
CA GLU A 119 9.31 21.31 15.94
C GLU A 119 8.28 20.63 16.83
N ALA A 120 7.41 21.40 17.48
CA ALA A 120 6.34 20.85 18.30
C ALA A 120 5.36 19.98 17.49
N ALA A 121 5.04 20.36 16.25
CA ALA A 121 4.19 19.58 15.37
C ALA A 121 4.86 18.27 14.92
N ILE A 122 6.17 18.29 14.65
CA ILE A 122 6.98 17.11 14.33
C ILE A 122 6.96 16.11 15.47
N GLU A 123 7.25 16.55 16.69
CA GLU A 123 7.29 15.67 17.87
C GLU A 123 5.90 15.10 18.16
N ALA A 124 4.86 15.93 18.15
CA ALA A 124 3.47 15.47 18.31
C ALA A 124 3.07 14.45 17.21
N ALA A 125 3.57 14.61 15.99
CA ALA A 125 3.32 13.66 14.90
C ALA A 125 4.01 12.32 15.13
N ARG A 126 5.28 12.32 15.58
CA ARG A 126 6.01 11.09 15.94
C ARG A 126 5.36 10.35 17.10
N GLU A 127 4.95 11.07 18.13
CA GLU A 127 4.24 10.51 19.29
C GLU A 127 2.93 9.84 18.86
N ARG A 128 2.06 10.57 18.13
CA ARG A 128 0.81 10.01 17.60
C ARG A 128 1.04 8.78 16.71
N ALA A 129 2.11 8.79 15.92
CA ALA A 129 2.41 7.71 15.00
C ALA A 129 2.99 6.46 15.67
N SER A 130 3.56 6.57 16.86
CA SER A 130 4.22 5.44 17.54
C SER A 130 3.24 4.31 17.86
N ASP A 131 2.01 4.67 18.23
CA ASP A 131 0.91 3.74 18.49
C ASP A 131 -0.18 3.73 17.40
N ALA A 132 0.07 4.41 16.27
CA ALA A 132 -0.90 4.48 15.19
C ALA A 132 -1.25 3.09 14.63
N GLY A 133 -2.55 2.92 14.38
CA GLY A 133 -3.14 1.74 13.74
C GLY A 133 -3.18 1.85 12.22
N TRP A 134 -3.92 0.93 11.61
CA TRP A 134 -4.14 0.92 10.16
C TRP A 134 -5.07 2.06 9.72
N ARG A 135 -4.68 2.78 8.67
CA ARG A 135 -5.46 3.84 8.02
C ARG A 135 -5.70 3.51 6.55
N PRO A 136 -6.77 4.02 5.93
CA PRO A 136 -6.93 3.97 4.47
C PRO A 136 -5.72 4.60 3.78
N VAL A 137 -5.32 4.04 2.65
CA VAL A 137 -4.29 4.63 1.79
C VAL A 137 -4.87 5.79 0.99
N THR A 138 -4.09 6.86 0.89
CA THR A 138 -4.17 7.87 -0.16
C THR A 138 -3.27 7.34 -1.27
N ASP A 139 -3.77 7.07 -2.47
CA ASP A 139 -3.19 6.26 -3.58
C ASP A 139 -1.64 6.27 -3.83
N ARG A 140 -0.92 7.24 -3.25
CA ARG A 140 0.55 7.37 -3.27
C ARG A 140 1.09 7.77 -1.90
N LEU A 141 2.29 7.29 -1.62
CA LEU A 141 3.18 7.78 -0.58
C LEU A 141 3.89 9.05 -1.08
N VAL A 142 3.84 10.14 -0.32
CA VAL A 142 4.56 11.39 -0.59
C VAL A 142 5.63 11.58 0.48
N VAL A 143 6.87 11.76 0.04
CA VAL A 143 8.03 11.95 0.92
C VAL A 143 8.65 13.30 0.63
N ARG A 144 9.00 14.03 1.68
CA ARG A 144 9.75 15.28 1.55
C ARG A 144 10.79 15.41 2.65
N HIS A 145 12.05 15.50 2.23
CA HIS A 145 13.19 15.86 3.04
C HIS A 145 13.42 17.38 2.94
N LEU A 146 13.53 18.05 4.07
CA LEU A 146 13.80 19.49 4.10
C LEU A 146 14.55 19.91 5.36
N GLU A 147 15.23 21.03 5.24
CA GLU A 147 15.85 21.74 6.35
C GLU A 147 15.16 23.09 6.55
N TRP A 148 14.82 23.43 7.81
CA TRP A 148 14.33 24.76 8.17
C TRP A 148 14.83 25.20 9.53
N GLY A 149 15.67 26.24 9.56
CA GLY A 149 16.39 26.59 10.78
C GLY A 149 17.41 25.49 11.09
N GLU A 150 17.36 24.94 12.30
CA GLU A 150 18.19 23.81 12.73
C GLU A 150 17.45 22.47 12.57
N VAL A 151 16.22 22.48 12.04
CA VAL A 151 15.39 21.29 11.88
C VAL A 151 15.66 20.65 10.54
N ASP A 152 16.26 19.46 10.57
CA ASP A 152 16.37 18.55 9.42
C ASP A 152 15.37 17.40 9.59
N VAL A 153 14.48 17.20 8.60
CA VAL A 153 13.35 16.29 8.74
C VAL A 153 12.90 15.67 7.41
N THR A 154 12.50 14.40 7.48
CA THR A 154 11.77 13.71 6.42
C THR A 154 10.30 13.54 6.81
N LEU A 155 9.40 14.22 6.09
CA LEU A 155 7.95 14.07 6.21
C LEU A 155 7.47 12.97 5.27
N VAL A 156 6.55 12.12 5.75
CA VAL A 156 5.94 11.04 4.96
C VAL A 156 4.42 11.07 5.12
N ASP A 157 3.71 11.22 4.00
CA ASP A 157 2.24 11.17 3.88
C ASP A 157 1.83 9.94 3.06
N ALA A 158 0.79 9.22 3.48
CA ALA A 158 0.36 7.95 2.89
C ALA A 158 -1.10 7.66 3.22
#